data_AF-A0AAD4PZJ9-F1
#
_entry.id   AF-A0AAD4PZJ9-F1
#
_cell.length_a   1.000
_cell.length_b   1.000
_cell.length_c   1.000
_cell.angle_alpha   90.00
_cell.angle_beta   90.00
_cell.angle_gamma   90.00
#
_symmetry.space_group_name_H-M   'P 1'
#
loop_
_entity.id
_entity.type
_entity.pdbx_description
1 polymer ?
#
loop_
_entity_poly.entity_id
_entity_poly.type
_entity_poly.pdbx_seq_one_letter_code
_entity_poly.pdbx_strand_id
1 'polypeptide(L)'
;MIALLGFPPQVLLAKLKAMSEYNWPQSVPNDTGKLCDNAQEYFNSPFFNAKDELFYNELIPSRSLEDTIPFLEEKEREAFLSFVGQMLTWLPEKRKTARELMDHPFLKLGG
;
A
#
# COMPACT_ATOMS: atom_id res chain seq x y z
N MET A 1 4.37 -0.60 -3.51
CA MET A 1 3.05 0.05 -3.30
C MET A 1 3.06 1.52 -3.67
N ILE A 2 4.00 2.34 -3.15
CA ILE A 2 3.98 3.80 -3.35
C ILE A 2 3.98 4.22 -4.83
N ALA A 3 4.83 3.60 -5.67
CA ALA A 3 4.83 3.90 -7.11
C ALA A 3 3.46 3.70 -7.78
N LEU A 4 2.71 2.66 -7.38
CA LEU A 4 1.44 2.31 -8.02
C LEU A 4 0.23 3.00 -7.39
N LEU A 5 0.24 3.20 -6.06
CA LEU A 5 -0.90 3.67 -5.28
C LEU A 5 -0.74 5.11 -4.76
N GLY A 6 0.38 5.76 -5.08
CA GLY A 6 0.78 7.02 -4.46
C GLY A 6 1.22 6.85 -3.00
N PHE A 7 1.57 7.96 -2.36
CA PHE A 7 1.98 7.97 -0.95
C PHE A 7 0.85 7.48 -0.02
N PRO A 8 1.20 6.79 1.07
CA PRO A 8 0.20 6.33 2.03
C PRO A 8 -0.52 7.53 2.68
N PRO A 9 -1.83 7.42 2.96
CA PRO A 9 -2.56 8.45 3.70
C PRO A 9 -1.99 8.72 5.09
N GLN A 10 -2.11 9.95 5.56
CA GLN A 10 -1.59 10.41 6.86
C GLN A 10 -2.06 9.57 8.05
N VAL A 11 -3.28 9.03 8.00
CA VAL A 11 -3.80 8.15 9.07
C VAL A 11 -2.95 6.88 9.24
N LEU A 12 -2.32 6.36 8.18
CA LEU A 12 -1.43 5.21 8.28
C LEU A 12 -0.09 5.58 8.90
N LEU A 13 0.44 6.78 8.59
CA LEU A 13 1.68 7.28 9.19
C LEU A 13 1.49 7.56 10.69
N ALA A 14 0.35 8.12 11.08
CA ALA A 14 -0.01 8.31 12.48
C ALA A 14 -0.10 6.96 13.23
N LYS A 15 -0.73 5.94 12.62
CA LYS A 15 -0.76 4.58 13.18
C LYS A 15 0.63 3.97 13.34
N LEU A 16 1.51 4.15 12.34
CA LEU A 16 2.91 3.69 12.41
C LEU A 16 3.65 4.31 13.61
N LYS A 17 3.54 5.63 13.78
CA LYS A 17 4.16 6.35 14.90
C LYS A 17 3.62 5.84 16.25
N ALA A 18 2.30 5.73 16.39
CA ALA A 18 1.69 5.21 17.62
C ALA A 18 2.13 3.76 17.93
N MET A 19 2.29 2.91 16.91
CA MET A 19 2.75 1.53 17.11
C MET A 19 4.21 1.44 17.58
N SER A 20 5.05 2.43 17.27
CA SER A 20 6.44 2.45 17.76
C SER A 20 6.55 2.64 19.27
N GLU A 21 5.51 3.18 19.91
CA GLU A 21 5.45 3.36 21.37
C GLU A 21 5.04 2.08 22.11
N TYR A 22 4.58 1.05 21.38
CA TYR A 22 4.09 -0.20 21.96
C TYR A 22 5.13 -1.31 21.87
N ASN A 23 5.66 -1.71 23.03
CA ASN A 23 6.50 -2.91 23.14
C ASN A 23 5.65 -4.18 23.20
N TRP A 24 6.11 -5.21 22.51
CA TRP A 24 5.55 -6.55 22.57
C TRP A 24 5.77 -7.17 23.95
N PRO A 25 4.92 -8.14 24.36
CA PRO A 25 5.08 -8.82 25.64
C PRO A 25 6.40 -9.60 25.77
N GLN A 26 6.97 -10.01 24.65
CA GLN A 26 8.25 -10.72 24.59
C GLN A 26 9.04 -10.23 23.38
N SER A 27 10.35 -10.04 23.57
CA SER A 27 11.26 -9.67 22.49
C SER A 27 11.35 -10.80 21.46
N VAL A 28 11.34 -10.45 20.17
CA VAL A 28 11.40 -11.41 19.06
C VAL A 28 12.68 -11.18 18.26
N PRO A 29 13.45 -12.24 17.91
CA PRO A 29 14.64 -12.08 17.07
C PRO A 29 14.25 -11.75 15.63
N ASN A 30 14.89 -10.74 15.04
CA ASN A 30 14.78 -10.44 13.61
C ASN A 30 15.64 -11.39 12.75
N ASP A 31 15.71 -11.14 11.44
CA ASP A 31 16.49 -11.92 10.46
C ASP A 31 18.00 -11.94 10.74
N THR A 32 18.52 -10.93 11.44
CA THR A 32 19.91 -10.86 11.91
C THR A 32 20.13 -11.51 13.29
N GLY A 33 19.07 -12.01 13.93
CA GLY A 33 19.13 -12.58 15.28
C GLY A 33 19.11 -11.55 16.41
N LYS A 34 18.97 -10.26 16.11
CA LYS A 34 18.82 -9.20 17.11
C LYS A 34 17.43 -9.32 17.76
N LEU A 35 17.38 -9.35 19.09
CA LEU A 35 16.12 -9.26 19.83
C LEU A 35 15.52 -7.86 19.68
N CYS A 36 14.25 -7.81 19.31
CA CYS A 36 13.49 -6.58 19.08
C CYS A 36 12.27 -6.55 19.98
N ASP A 37 12.06 -5.42 20.65
CA ASP A 37 10.95 -5.25 21.59
C ASP A 37 9.68 -4.74 20.92
N ASN A 38 9.78 -4.22 19.70
CA ASN A 38 8.66 -3.65 18.96
C ASN A 38 8.84 -3.81 17.45
N ALA A 39 7.79 -3.47 16.71
CA ALA A 39 7.79 -3.55 15.26
C ALA A 39 8.83 -2.62 14.62
N GLN A 40 9.12 -1.47 15.22
CA GLN A 40 10.06 -0.51 14.64
C GLN A 40 11.48 -1.10 14.62
N GLU A 41 11.92 -1.66 15.73
CA GLU A 41 13.23 -2.32 15.82
C GLU A 41 13.32 -3.55 14.93
N TYR A 42 12.24 -4.34 14.85
CA TYR A 42 12.21 -5.56 14.06
C TYR A 42 12.33 -5.29 12.56
N PHE A 43 11.60 -4.28 12.06
CA PHE A 43 11.57 -3.94 10.62
C PHE A 43 12.57 -2.86 10.22
N ASN A 44 13.48 -2.45 11.11
CA ASN A 44 14.46 -1.38 10.87
C ASN A 44 13.82 -0.04 10.42
N SER A 45 12.69 0.31 11.03
CA SER A 45 12.01 1.60 10.88
C SER A 45 12.76 2.69 11.69
N PRO A 46 12.64 4.00 11.37
CA PRO A 46 11.63 4.67 10.54
C PRO A 46 11.86 4.63 9.03
N PHE A 47 10.77 4.41 8.27
CA PHE A 47 10.75 4.53 6.80
C PHE A 47 10.49 5.98 6.32
N PHE A 48 9.93 6.82 7.19
CA PHE A 48 9.56 8.21 6.90
C PHE A 48 10.28 9.17 7.85
N ASN A 49 10.65 10.34 7.35
CA ASN A 49 11.31 11.39 8.12
C ASN A 49 10.30 12.22 8.93
N ALA A 50 10.79 13.23 9.68
CA ALA A 50 9.94 14.09 10.51
C ALA A 50 8.92 14.93 9.72
N LYS A 51 9.10 15.07 8.41
CA LYS A 51 8.16 15.74 7.49
C LYS A 51 7.23 14.75 6.78
N ASP A 52 7.20 13.49 7.21
CA ASP A 52 6.41 12.41 6.60
C ASP A 52 6.83 12.06 5.16
N GLU A 53 8.06 12.36 4.78
CA GLU A 53 8.65 11.99 3.49
C GLU A 53 9.43 10.68 3.62
N LEU A 54 9.38 9.80 2.62
CA LEU A 54 10.15 8.55 2.63
C LEU A 54 11.65 8.83 2.58
N PHE A 55 12.45 8.12 3.37
CA PHE A 55 13.92 8.30 3.36
C PHE A 55 14.57 7.95 2.02
N TYR A 56 13.99 6.98 1.30
CA TYR A 56 14.56 6.42 0.07
C TYR A 56 13.63 6.68 -1.13
N ASN A 57 13.19 7.93 -1.30
CA ASN A 57 12.29 8.32 -2.38
C ASN A 57 12.87 8.00 -3.77
N GLU A 58 14.20 8.05 -3.92
CA GLU A 58 14.94 7.71 -5.13
C GLU A 58 14.84 6.23 -5.53
N LEU A 59 14.51 5.34 -4.58
CA LEU A 59 14.27 3.93 -4.87
C LEU A 59 12.85 3.65 -5.37
N ILE A 60 11.96 4.65 -5.33
CA ILE A 60 10.62 4.53 -5.88
C ILE A 60 10.72 4.62 -7.41
N PRO A 61 10.37 3.56 -8.16
CA PRO A 61 10.42 3.62 -9.61
C PRO A 61 9.41 4.65 -10.13
N SER A 62 9.83 5.43 -11.12
CA SER A 62 8.97 6.39 -11.83
C SER A 62 8.02 5.64 -12.78
N ARG A 63 6.96 5.07 -12.22
CA ARG A 63 5.86 4.41 -12.95
C ARG A 63 4.56 4.53 -12.16
N SER A 64 3.45 4.58 -12.86
CA SER A 64 2.09 4.53 -12.32
C SER A 64 1.48 3.14 -12.52
N LEU A 65 0.25 2.94 -12.01
CA LEU A 65 -0.51 1.73 -12.31
C LEU A 65 -0.89 1.63 -13.79
N GLU A 66 -1.19 2.75 -14.43
CA GLU A 66 -1.53 2.82 -15.86
C GLU A 66 -0.36 2.35 -16.75
N ASP A 67 0.88 2.70 -16.39
CA ASP A 67 2.08 2.29 -17.12
C ASP A 67 2.32 0.76 -17.11
N THR A 68 1.62 0.02 -16.25
CA THR A 68 1.75 -1.45 -16.15
C THR A 68 0.83 -2.22 -17.11
N ILE A 69 -0.09 -1.53 -17.79
CA ILE A 69 -1.13 -2.11 -18.64
C ILE A 69 -1.17 -1.50 -20.05
N PRO A 70 0.00 -1.34 -20.75
CA PRO A 70 0.05 -0.70 -22.07
C PRO A 70 -0.66 -1.51 -23.17
N PHE A 71 -1.00 -2.77 -22.88
CA PHE A 71 -1.68 -3.68 -23.80
C PHE A 71 -3.21 -3.48 -23.83
N LEU A 72 -3.77 -2.63 -22.97
CA LEU A 72 -5.20 -2.30 -22.97
C LEU A 72 -5.46 -1.04 -23.78
N GLU A 73 -6.47 -1.13 -24.65
CA GLU A 73 -7.02 0.02 -25.38
C GLU A 73 -7.58 1.06 -24.40
N GLU A 74 -7.61 2.33 -24.78
CA GLU A 74 -7.93 3.46 -23.89
C GLU A 74 -9.22 3.25 -23.06
N LYS A 75 -10.32 2.86 -23.71
CA LYS A 75 -11.61 2.63 -23.02
C LYS A 75 -11.57 1.44 -22.06
N GLU A 76 -10.88 0.37 -22.45
CA GLU A 76 -10.74 -0.82 -21.62
C GLU A 76 -9.83 -0.54 -20.43
N ARG A 77 -8.75 0.22 -20.65
CA ARG A 77 -7.80 0.69 -19.65
C ARG A 77 -8.50 1.53 -18.58
N GLU A 78 -9.32 2.50 -18.97
CA GLU A 78 -10.10 3.31 -18.02
C GLU A 78 -11.04 2.45 -17.17
N ALA A 79 -11.78 1.53 -17.81
CA ALA A 79 -12.70 0.64 -17.11
C ALA A 79 -11.98 -0.30 -16.14
N PHE A 80 -10.82 -0.83 -16.55
CA PHE A 80 -9.96 -1.68 -15.73
C PHE A 80 -9.38 -0.91 -14.54
N LEU A 81 -8.81 0.28 -14.76
CA LEU A 81 -8.27 1.13 -13.70
C LEU A 81 -9.33 1.52 -12.67
N SER A 82 -10.55 1.84 -13.13
CA SER A 82 -11.69 2.09 -12.25
C SER A 82 -12.03 0.87 -11.37
N PHE A 83 -11.97 -0.34 -11.95
CA PHE A 83 -12.21 -1.59 -11.24
C PHE A 83 -11.10 -1.91 -10.23
N VAL A 84 -9.84 -1.97 -10.66
CA VAL A 84 -8.72 -2.34 -9.78
C VAL A 84 -8.44 -1.28 -8.74
N GLY A 85 -8.76 -0.01 -9.00
CA GLY A 85 -8.68 1.05 -7.98
C GLY A 85 -9.57 0.78 -6.76
N GLN A 86 -10.71 0.10 -6.95
CA GLN A 86 -11.60 -0.31 -5.86
C GLN A 86 -11.06 -1.49 -5.05
N MET A 87 -10.09 -2.25 -5.59
CA MET A 87 -9.37 -3.33 -4.90
C MET A 87 -8.09 -2.82 -4.23
N LEU A 88 -7.30 -2.04 -4.98
CA LEU A 88 -5.96 -1.61 -4.62
C LEU A 88 -5.99 -0.29 -3.86
N THR A 89 -6.56 -0.31 -2.66
CA THR A 89 -6.62 0.86 -1.77
C THR A 89 -5.77 0.67 -0.52
N TRP A 90 -5.06 1.73 -0.13
CA TRP A 90 -4.23 1.78 1.10
C TRP A 90 -5.00 1.34 2.34
N LEU A 91 -6.18 1.94 2.56
CA LEU A 91 -7.05 1.63 3.69
C LEU A 91 -7.89 0.39 3.39
N PRO A 92 -7.72 -0.71 4.15
CA PRO A 92 -8.53 -1.92 3.97
C PRO A 92 -10.03 -1.64 4.02
N GLU A 93 -10.47 -0.72 4.89
CA GLU A 93 -11.87 -0.36 5.12
C GLU A 93 -12.50 0.34 3.91
N LYS A 94 -11.68 0.85 2.98
CA LYS A 94 -12.13 1.47 1.73
C LYS A 94 -12.06 0.52 0.53
N ARG A 95 -11.50 -0.68 0.69
CA ARG A 95 -11.47 -1.67 -0.38
C ARG A 95 -12.86 -2.27 -0.53
N LYS A 96 -13.34 -2.38 -1.76
CA LYS A 96 -14.57 -3.13 -2.01
C LYS A 96 -14.34 -4.61 -1.80
N THR A 97 -15.37 -5.26 -1.29
CA THR A 97 -15.42 -6.72 -1.15
C THR A 97 -15.59 -7.37 -2.52
N ALA A 98 -15.24 -8.66 -2.62
CA ALA A 98 -15.48 -9.44 -3.84
C ALA A 98 -16.94 -9.35 -4.30
N ARG A 99 -17.90 -9.39 -3.36
CA ARG A 99 -19.34 -9.28 -3.65
C ARG A 99 -19.69 -7.95 -4.30
N GLU A 100 -19.22 -6.83 -3.77
CA GLU A 100 -19.49 -5.49 -4.33
C GLU A 100 -18.78 -5.27 -5.67
N LEU A 101 -17.63 -5.93 -5.87
CA LEU A 101 -16.86 -5.86 -7.11
C LEU A 101 -17.53 -6.63 -8.26
N MET A 102 -18.30 -7.70 -7.98
CA MET A 102 -19.05 -8.43 -9.02
C MET A 102 -20.01 -7.53 -9.80
N ASP A 103 -20.51 -6.46 -9.17
CA ASP A 103 -21.44 -5.54 -9.81
C ASP A 103 -20.75 -4.50 -10.71
N HIS A 104 -19.42 -4.45 -10.71
CA HIS A 104 -18.66 -3.45 -11.45
C HIS A 104 -18.81 -3.60 -12.98
N PRO A 105 -19.01 -2.51 -13.74
CA PRO A 105 -19.21 -2.56 -15.19
C PRO A 105 -18.09 -3.27 -15.95
N PHE A 106 -16.83 -3.13 -15.50
CA PHE A 106 -15.68 -3.80 -16.12
C PHE A 106 -15.89 -5.31 -16.30
N LEU A 107 -16.47 -6.00 -15.31
CA LEU A 107 -16.72 -7.44 -15.38
C LEU A 107 -17.92 -7.82 -16.26
N LYS A 108 -18.75 -6.84 -16.65
CA LYS A 108 -19.96 -7.01 -17.46
C LYS A 108 -19.74 -6.70 -18.94
N LEU A 109 -18.59 -6.13 -19.30
CA LEU A 109 -18.24 -5.74 -20.68
C LEU A 109 -17.91 -6.93 -21.61
N GLY A 110 -17.78 -8.15 -21.06
CA GLY A 110 -17.50 -9.38 -21.83
C GLY A 110 -18.71 -10.27 -22.10
N GLY A 111 -19.93 -9.74 -22.05
CA GLY A 111 -21.19 -10.45 -22.31
C GLY A 111 -21.82 -10.08 -23.65
#